data_AF-A0A9D1KJU2-F1
#
_entry.id   AF-A0A9D1KJU2-F1
#
_cell.length_a   1.000
_cell.length_b   1.000
_cell.length_c   1.000
_cell.angle_alpha   90.00
_cell.angle_beta   90.00
_cell.angle_gamma   90.00
#
_symmetry.space_group_name_H-M   'P 1'
#
loop_
_entity.id
_entity.type
_entity.pdbx_description
1 polymer ?
#
loop_
_entity_poly.entity_id
_entity_poly.type
_entity_poly.pdbx_seq_one_letter_code
_entity_poly.pdbx_strand_id
1 'polypeptide(L)'
;MIFSQDKKSVTIADSVFSTEEAVTRLAALSAKQIKSFFAQIKPLPRRIHCLALVSVLNERIKTLNSFSLSKDAFTKLQQYSQYTEYLLQTLFVKIAQEGDFLKYRRCFWRLVLENASLIGLLDGQLAYLLQEESQEMESFEIYSMAIASVSLDFEAEFDGQPVSSLPTTLKMLYSAEEIHELSEKYGITLPRRLKKETYLEIIKQMLVQKRRWTKTTEEQLNNLTVAQLDVFCMEQKLNLCASLKKEALMELFLFYLKQQQMDHLKPFSLWTDDITPLVFEVDLQKIAPFGRGEPQPIIHYEENMQPETDSVDFVSGNEPAEEITEASNETALSEETESEADESNKVDAEEIALSEETESEVDESNKVDAEEIALPEETGSETDESNKVDDEEIALPEETGSETDESNKV
;
A
#
# COMPACT_ATOMS: atom_id res chain seq x y z
N MET A 1 12.50 -25.19 -19.01
CA MET A 1 11.07 -24.90 -19.19
C MET A 1 10.91 -24.40 -20.60
N ILE A 2 9.89 -24.88 -21.31
CA ILE A 2 9.65 -24.48 -22.70
C ILE A 2 8.15 -24.20 -22.86
N PHE A 3 7.82 -22.96 -23.20
CA PHE A 3 6.45 -22.59 -23.61
C PHE A 3 6.20 -22.98 -25.06
N SER A 4 4.96 -23.36 -25.37
CA SER A 4 4.49 -23.43 -26.76
C SER A 4 4.53 -22.03 -27.41
N GLN A 5 4.55 -21.98 -28.75
CA GLN A 5 4.57 -20.71 -29.48
C GLN A 5 3.36 -19.81 -29.16
N ASP A 6 2.21 -20.40 -28.85
CA ASP A 6 0.99 -19.71 -28.46
C ASP A 6 0.84 -19.53 -26.93
N LYS A 7 1.87 -19.89 -26.15
CA LYS A 7 1.92 -19.86 -24.67
C LYS A 7 0.77 -20.64 -23.97
N LYS A 8 0.00 -21.47 -24.69
CA LYS A 8 -1.12 -22.25 -24.11
C LYS A 8 -0.67 -23.49 -23.33
N SER A 9 0.53 -23.99 -23.61
CA SER A 9 1.12 -25.08 -22.85
C SER A 9 2.56 -24.77 -22.43
N VAL A 10 2.97 -25.41 -21.35
CA VAL A 10 4.30 -25.28 -20.77
C VAL A 10 4.83 -26.66 -20.42
N THR A 11 6.08 -26.91 -20.83
CA THR A 11 6.81 -28.13 -20.46
C THR A 11 7.69 -27.85 -19.25
N ILE A 12 7.47 -28.59 -18.17
CA ILE A 12 8.18 -28.48 -16.89
C ILE A 12 8.64 -29.89 -16.49
N ALA A 13 9.95 -30.10 -16.43
CA ALA A 13 10.56 -31.41 -16.08
C ALA A 13 9.96 -32.58 -16.89
N ASP A 14 9.96 -32.44 -18.22
CA ASP A 14 9.44 -33.41 -19.20
C ASP A 14 7.92 -33.67 -19.16
N SER A 15 7.19 -33.01 -18.26
CA SER A 15 5.74 -33.05 -18.18
C SER A 15 5.13 -31.83 -18.88
N VAL A 16 4.12 -32.07 -19.71
CA VAL A 16 3.40 -31.01 -20.43
C VAL A 16 2.14 -30.67 -19.65
N PHE A 17 2.01 -29.40 -19.28
CA PHE A 17 0.82 -28.84 -18.64
C PHE A 17 0.17 -27.84 -19.59
N SER A 18 -1.15 -27.68 -19.50
CA SER A 18 -1.75 -26.43 -19.98
C SER A 18 -1.30 -25.29 -19.06
N THR A 19 -1.06 -24.10 -19.61
CA THR A 19 -0.61 -22.95 -18.81
C THR A 19 -1.63 -22.62 -17.72
N GLU A 20 -2.93 -22.67 -18.04
CA GLU A 20 -4.00 -22.45 -17.06
C GLU A 20 -4.03 -23.50 -15.94
N GLU A 21 -3.75 -24.76 -16.24
CA GLU A 21 -3.65 -25.81 -15.22
C GLU A 21 -2.48 -25.54 -14.28
N ALA A 22 -1.29 -25.25 -14.82
CA ALA A 22 -0.11 -24.95 -14.01
C ALA A 22 -0.34 -23.72 -13.12
N VAL A 23 -0.87 -22.63 -13.70
CA VAL A 23 -1.21 -21.40 -12.97
C VAL A 23 -2.25 -21.68 -11.88
N THR A 24 -3.29 -22.47 -12.16
CA THR A 24 -4.34 -22.77 -11.18
C THR A 24 -3.79 -23.57 -10.00
N ARG A 25 -2.94 -24.57 -10.24
CA ARG A 25 -2.30 -25.35 -9.16
C ARG A 25 -1.38 -24.49 -8.31
N LEU A 26 -0.52 -23.67 -8.94
CA LEU A 26 0.39 -22.79 -8.22
C LEU A 26 -0.37 -21.70 -7.45
N ALA A 27 -1.45 -21.17 -8.02
CA ALA A 27 -2.32 -20.22 -7.34
C ALA A 27 -3.02 -20.82 -6.11
N ALA A 28 -3.00 -22.14 -5.90
CA ALA A 28 -3.53 -22.78 -4.68
C ALA A 28 -2.51 -22.91 -3.53
N LEU A 29 -1.24 -22.52 -3.75
CA LEU A 29 -0.18 -22.61 -2.74
C LEU A 29 -0.39 -21.60 -1.60
N SER A 30 -0.13 -22.00 -0.37
CA SER A 30 -0.21 -21.12 0.80
C SER A 30 0.92 -20.09 0.85
N ALA A 31 0.72 -19.03 1.61
CA ALA A 31 1.73 -18.04 1.94
C ALA A 31 2.99 -18.69 2.54
N LYS A 32 2.81 -19.74 3.36
CA LYS A 32 3.91 -20.52 3.94
C LYS A 32 4.69 -21.30 2.88
N GLN A 33 4.01 -21.97 1.95
CA GLN A 33 4.65 -22.70 0.86
C GLN A 33 5.47 -21.75 -0.02
N ILE A 34 4.93 -20.58 -0.34
CA ILE A 34 5.62 -19.53 -1.11
C ILE A 34 6.88 -19.05 -0.39
N LYS A 35 6.76 -18.65 0.89
CA LYS A 35 7.93 -18.21 1.67
C LYS A 35 9.01 -19.27 1.71
N SER A 36 8.62 -20.52 2.01
CA SER A 36 9.57 -21.63 2.11
C SER A 36 10.28 -21.91 0.79
N PHE A 37 9.55 -21.83 -0.32
CA PHE A 37 10.11 -22.02 -1.65
C PHE A 37 11.10 -20.92 -2.01
N PHE A 38 10.67 -19.66 -1.94
CA PHE A 38 11.51 -18.53 -2.36
C PHE A 38 12.69 -18.26 -1.41
N ALA A 39 12.63 -18.70 -0.15
CA ALA A 39 13.76 -18.65 0.77
C ALA A 39 14.96 -19.51 0.33
N GLN A 40 14.73 -20.53 -0.52
CA GLN A 40 15.77 -21.46 -0.96
C GLN A 40 16.35 -21.13 -2.34
N ILE A 41 15.82 -20.09 -2.99
CA ILE A 41 16.17 -19.73 -4.37
C ILE A 41 16.48 -18.23 -4.47
N LYS A 42 16.73 -17.76 -5.70
CA LYS A 42 16.95 -16.35 -5.93
C LYS A 42 15.70 -15.54 -5.55
N PRO A 43 15.89 -14.36 -4.93
CA PRO A 43 14.78 -13.49 -4.59
C PRO A 43 13.97 -13.10 -5.83
N LEU A 44 12.66 -12.95 -5.62
CA LEU A 44 11.73 -12.58 -6.67
C LEU A 44 11.85 -11.07 -6.97
N PRO A 45 11.81 -10.63 -8.24
CA PRO A 45 11.65 -9.20 -8.53
C PRO A 45 10.32 -8.67 -7.98
N ARG A 46 10.38 -7.68 -7.09
CA ARG A 46 9.19 -7.02 -6.51
C ARG A 46 8.24 -6.51 -7.59
N ARG A 47 8.78 -6.09 -8.74
CA ARG A 47 8.01 -5.65 -9.90
C ARG A 47 6.99 -6.68 -10.39
N ILE A 48 7.25 -8.00 -10.27
CA ILE A 48 6.25 -9.05 -10.62
C ILE A 48 5.00 -8.92 -9.73
N HIS A 49 5.18 -8.67 -8.44
CA HIS A 49 4.09 -8.45 -7.51
C HIS A 49 3.29 -7.19 -7.88
N CYS A 50 3.98 -6.07 -8.13
CA CYS A 50 3.33 -4.82 -8.54
C CYS A 50 2.51 -4.99 -9.83
N LEU A 51 3.06 -5.69 -10.83
CA LEU A 51 2.39 -5.96 -12.10
C LEU A 51 1.13 -6.83 -11.93
N ALA A 52 1.18 -7.85 -11.07
CA ALA A 52 0.02 -8.66 -10.74
C ALA A 52 -1.10 -7.83 -10.11
N LEU A 53 -0.77 -6.91 -9.20
CA LEU A 53 -1.73 -5.98 -8.61
C LEU A 53 -2.31 -5.04 -9.66
N VAL A 54 -1.46 -4.41 -10.49
CA VAL A 54 -1.90 -3.51 -11.57
C VAL A 54 -2.87 -4.22 -12.51
N SER A 55 -2.58 -5.45 -12.92
CA SER A 55 -3.44 -6.22 -13.81
C SER A 55 -4.86 -6.41 -13.26
N VAL A 56 -5.00 -6.78 -11.99
CA VAL A 56 -6.33 -6.95 -11.38
C VAL A 56 -7.01 -5.61 -11.10
N LEU A 57 -6.23 -4.61 -10.67
CA LEU A 57 -6.72 -3.25 -10.44
C LEU A 57 -7.22 -2.62 -11.75
N ASN A 58 -6.63 -2.92 -12.91
CA ASN A 58 -7.16 -2.47 -14.20
C ASN A 58 -8.64 -2.84 -14.34
N GLU A 59 -8.98 -4.12 -14.20
CA GLU A 59 -10.37 -4.57 -14.34
C GLU A 59 -11.26 -4.00 -13.24
N ARG A 60 -10.74 -3.88 -12.01
CA ARG A 60 -11.51 -3.34 -10.90
C ARG A 60 -11.83 -1.86 -11.04
N ILE A 61 -10.86 -1.07 -11.48
CA ILE A 61 -11.03 0.36 -11.75
C ILE A 61 -12.17 0.57 -12.72
N LYS A 62 -12.35 -0.33 -13.71
CA LYS A 62 -13.35 -0.12 -14.75
C LYS A 62 -14.81 -0.03 -14.29
N THR A 63 -15.05 -0.53 -13.08
CA THR A 63 -16.37 -0.76 -12.52
C THR A 63 -16.60 0.09 -11.27
N LEU A 64 -15.67 0.97 -10.92
CA LEU A 64 -15.84 1.90 -9.81
C LEU A 64 -16.86 2.98 -10.17
N ASN A 65 -17.62 3.37 -9.16
CA ASN A 65 -18.62 4.43 -9.23
C ASN A 65 -18.32 5.52 -8.19
N SER A 66 -19.11 6.59 -8.19
CA SER A 66 -18.94 7.73 -7.29
C SER A 66 -18.91 7.41 -5.79
N PHE A 67 -19.38 6.22 -5.36
CA PHE A 67 -19.38 5.79 -3.95
C PHE A 67 -18.22 4.86 -3.60
N SER A 68 -17.42 4.43 -4.57
CA SER A 68 -16.39 3.41 -4.33
C SER A 68 -15.18 3.96 -3.55
N LEU A 69 -14.87 5.25 -3.69
CA LEU A 69 -13.73 5.90 -3.06
C LEU A 69 -14.04 7.36 -2.70
N SER A 70 -13.22 7.95 -1.83
CA SER A 70 -13.29 9.39 -1.55
C SER A 70 -12.80 10.22 -2.75
N LYS A 71 -13.18 11.50 -2.79
CA LYS A 71 -12.74 12.44 -3.84
C LYS A 71 -11.20 12.54 -3.94
N ASP A 72 -10.51 12.56 -2.80
CA ASP A 72 -9.04 12.56 -2.75
C ASP A 72 -8.45 11.26 -3.30
N ALA A 73 -9.01 10.10 -2.92
CA ALA A 73 -8.58 8.80 -3.43
C ALA A 73 -8.80 8.69 -4.94
N PHE A 74 -9.92 9.18 -5.46
CA PHE A 74 -10.18 9.23 -6.91
C PHE A 74 -9.22 10.16 -7.67
N THR A 75 -8.86 11.30 -7.06
CA THR A 75 -7.86 12.22 -7.64
C THR A 75 -6.51 11.52 -7.79
N LYS A 76 -6.10 10.75 -6.78
CA LYS A 76 -4.84 9.99 -6.79
C LYS A 76 -4.90 8.77 -7.71
N LEU A 77 -6.07 8.15 -7.86
CA LEU A 77 -6.28 6.90 -8.60
C LEU A 77 -5.81 6.99 -10.05
N GLN A 78 -5.91 8.15 -10.70
CA GLN A 78 -5.40 8.34 -12.07
C GLN A 78 -3.89 8.06 -12.20
N GLN A 79 -3.15 8.11 -11.09
CA GLN A 79 -1.71 7.82 -11.02
C GLN A 79 -1.41 6.41 -10.47
N TYR A 80 -2.40 5.50 -10.41
CA TYR A 80 -2.22 4.18 -9.79
C TYR A 80 -1.09 3.33 -10.44
N SER A 81 -0.77 3.57 -11.70
CA SER A 81 0.36 2.92 -12.38
C SER A 81 1.74 3.30 -11.80
N GLN A 82 1.81 4.44 -11.11
CA GLN A 82 2.99 4.97 -10.41
C GLN A 82 2.96 4.66 -8.91
N TYR A 83 1.94 3.95 -8.43
CA TYR A 83 1.86 3.54 -7.04
C TYR A 83 3.00 2.57 -6.73
N THR A 84 3.56 2.74 -5.55
CA THR A 84 4.44 1.76 -4.92
C THR A 84 3.68 0.46 -4.62
N GLU A 85 4.39 -0.64 -4.36
CA GLU A 85 3.80 -1.90 -3.92
C GLU A 85 2.86 -1.70 -2.72
N TYR A 86 3.28 -0.91 -1.73
CA TYR A 86 2.44 -0.57 -0.57
C TYR A 86 1.13 0.11 -0.98
N LEU A 87 1.17 1.13 -1.85
CA LEU A 87 -0.06 1.82 -2.27
C LEU A 87 -0.96 0.93 -3.13
N LEU A 88 -0.38 0.06 -3.97
CA LEU A 88 -1.14 -0.92 -4.75
C LEU A 88 -1.85 -1.94 -3.84
N GLN A 89 -1.18 -2.42 -2.79
CA GLN A 89 -1.77 -3.32 -1.79
C GLN A 89 -2.92 -2.64 -1.05
N THR A 90 -2.69 -1.43 -0.56
CA THR A 90 -3.70 -0.64 0.15
C THR A 90 -4.90 -0.33 -0.74
N LEU A 91 -4.67 0.00 -2.01
CA LEU A 91 -5.76 0.19 -2.97
C LEU A 91 -6.54 -1.11 -3.19
N PHE A 92 -5.84 -2.24 -3.39
CA PHE A 92 -6.47 -3.54 -3.59
C PHE A 92 -7.38 -3.91 -2.41
N VAL A 93 -6.92 -3.77 -1.16
CA VAL A 93 -7.74 -4.00 0.04
C VAL A 93 -8.99 -3.12 0.06
N LYS A 94 -8.90 -1.88 -0.42
CA LYS A 94 -10.01 -0.93 -0.42
C LYS A 94 -11.07 -1.24 -1.48
N ILE A 95 -10.69 -1.73 -2.67
CA ILE A 95 -11.62 -1.83 -3.82
C ILE A 95 -11.86 -3.24 -4.35
N ALA A 96 -11.09 -4.24 -3.93
CA ALA A 96 -11.24 -5.61 -4.42
C ALA A 96 -12.60 -6.20 -4.00
N GLN A 97 -13.16 -7.05 -4.86
CA GLN A 97 -14.38 -7.80 -4.61
C GLN A 97 -14.09 -9.30 -4.52
N GLU A 98 -15.13 -10.09 -4.22
CA GLU A 98 -15.05 -11.55 -4.21
C GLU A 98 -14.47 -12.08 -5.53
N GLY A 99 -13.50 -12.98 -5.41
CA GLY A 99 -12.79 -13.56 -6.56
C GLY A 99 -11.61 -12.74 -7.10
N ASP A 100 -11.51 -11.44 -6.82
CA ASP A 100 -10.38 -10.63 -7.29
C ASP A 100 -9.05 -11.08 -6.69
N PHE A 101 -9.06 -11.58 -5.45
CA PHE A 101 -7.88 -12.18 -4.84
C PHE A 101 -7.39 -13.43 -5.58
N LEU A 102 -8.31 -14.31 -6.01
CA LEU A 102 -7.94 -15.48 -6.82
C LEU A 102 -7.39 -15.06 -8.19
N LYS A 103 -7.98 -14.03 -8.83
CA LYS A 103 -7.44 -13.46 -10.07
C LYS A 103 -6.02 -12.94 -9.87
N TYR A 104 -5.76 -12.25 -8.76
CA TYR A 104 -4.44 -11.75 -8.41
C TYR A 104 -3.43 -12.91 -8.25
N ARG A 105 -3.78 -13.97 -7.51
CA ARG A 105 -2.92 -15.15 -7.33
C ARG A 105 -2.58 -15.80 -8.67
N ARG A 106 -3.56 -15.95 -9.56
CA ARG A 106 -3.35 -16.48 -10.92
C ARG A 106 -2.46 -15.58 -11.76
N CYS A 107 -2.69 -14.27 -11.75
CA CYS A 107 -1.88 -13.31 -12.50
C CYS A 107 -0.42 -13.31 -12.01
N PHE A 108 -0.22 -13.31 -10.69
CA PHE A 108 1.09 -13.44 -10.07
C PHE A 108 1.83 -14.68 -10.56
N TRP A 109 1.22 -15.86 -10.48
CA TRP A 109 1.89 -17.10 -10.89
C TRP A 109 2.09 -17.22 -12.40
N ARG A 110 1.20 -16.65 -13.21
CA ARG A 110 1.43 -16.53 -14.65
C ARG A 110 2.69 -15.72 -14.93
N LEU A 111 2.83 -14.55 -14.32
CA LEU A 111 4.03 -13.71 -14.46
C LEU A 111 5.30 -14.45 -13.98
N VAL A 112 5.23 -15.16 -12.86
CA VAL A 112 6.37 -15.98 -12.37
C VAL A 112 6.75 -17.05 -13.38
N LEU A 113 5.79 -17.77 -13.97
CA LEU A 113 6.06 -18.82 -14.95
C LEU A 113 6.64 -18.24 -16.24
N GLU A 114 6.04 -17.18 -16.79
CA GLU A 114 6.51 -16.53 -18.02
C GLU A 114 7.91 -15.95 -17.88
N ASN A 115 8.26 -15.50 -16.68
CA ASN A 115 9.57 -14.94 -16.37
C ASN A 115 10.52 -15.94 -15.70
N ALA A 116 10.13 -17.23 -15.57
CA ALA A 116 10.85 -18.23 -14.77
C ALA A 116 12.35 -18.32 -15.12
N SER A 117 12.67 -18.30 -16.41
CA SER A 117 14.06 -18.35 -16.88
C SER A 117 14.88 -17.12 -16.49
N LEU A 118 14.27 -15.92 -16.51
CA LEU A 118 14.92 -14.66 -16.16
C LEU A 118 15.19 -14.56 -14.66
N ILE A 119 14.24 -15.00 -13.85
CA ILE A 119 14.39 -15.04 -12.38
C ILE A 119 15.24 -16.23 -11.89
N GLY A 120 15.62 -17.14 -12.80
CA GLY A 120 16.51 -18.27 -12.53
C GLY A 120 15.81 -19.44 -11.84
N LEU A 121 14.50 -19.62 -12.04
CA LEU A 121 13.76 -20.81 -11.62
C LEU A 121 14.10 -22.01 -12.49
N LEU A 122 14.42 -23.12 -11.83
CA LEU A 122 14.72 -24.40 -12.49
C LEU A 122 13.45 -25.25 -12.65
N ASP A 123 13.41 -26.06 -13.69
CA ASP A 123 12.26 -26.94 -13.98
C ASP A 123 11.92 -27.87 -12.83
N GLY A 124 12.93 -28.46 -12.19
CA GLY A 124 12.73 -29.34 -11.03
C GLY A 124 12.11 -28.62 -9.83
N GLN A 125 12.41 -27.33 -9.63
CA GLN A 125 11.86 -26.52 -8.55
C GLN A 125 10.36 -26.23 -8.79
N LEU A 126 10.00 -25.91 -10.03
CA LEU A 126 8.60 -25.72 -10.42
C LEU A 126 7.81 -27.04 -10.41
N ALA A 127 8.42 -28.13 -10.86
CA ALA A 127 7.82 -29.46 -10.79
C ALA A 127 7.52 -29.87 -9.34
N TYR A 128 8.45 -29.58 -8.41
CA TYR A 128 8.23 -29.78 -6.98
C TYR A 128 7.02 -28.99 -6.48
N LEU A 129 6.93 -27.69 -6.78
CA LEU A 129 5.78 -26.86 -6.39
C LEU A 129 4.45 -27.34 -6.97
N LEU A 130 4.44 -27.88 -8.19
CA LEU A 130 3.22 -28.39 -8.83
C LEU A 130 2.70 -29.70 -8.21
N GLN A 131 3.53 -30.37 -7.39
CA GLN A 131 3.17 -31.57 -6.65
C GLN A 131 2.73 -31.29 -5.21
N GLU A 132 2.96 -30.07 -4.72
CA GLU A 132 2.52 -29.65 -3.39
C GLU A 132 0.99 -29.68 -3.29
N GLU A 133 0.50 -30.13 -2.13
CA GLU A 133 -0.92 -30.14 -1.86
C GLU A 133 -1.46 -28.73 -1.63
N SER A 134 -2.66 -28.46 -2.16
CA SER A 134 -3.37 -27.23 -1.90
C SER A 134 -3.72 -27.12 -0.42
N GLN A 135 -3.51 -25.94 0.16
CA GLN A 135 -3.89 -25.64 1.53
C GLN A 135 -5.05 -24.64 1.57
N GLU A 136 -5.58 -24.39 2.76
CA GLU A 136 -6.63 -23.41 2.96
C GLU A 136 -6.17 -22.01 2.50
N MET A 137 -7.08 -21.30 1.84
CA MET A 137 -6.78 -19.99 1.27
C MET A 137 -6.70 -18.94 2.39
N GLU A 138 -5.53 -18.35 2.59
CA GLU A 138 -5.36 -17.25 3.55
C GLU A 138 -5.93 -15.93 3.02
N SER A 139 -5.96 -14.89 3.85
CA SER A 139 -6.34 -13.55 3.41
C SER A 139 -5.32 -12.97 2.41
N PHE A 140 -5.76 -11.96 1.65
CA PHE A 140 -4.89 -11.24 0.72
C PHE A 140 -3.65 -10.67 1.43
N GLU A 141 -3.83 -10.09 2.62
CA GLU A 141 -2.78 -9.44 3.39
C GLU A 141 -1.68 -10.46 3.76
N ILE A 142 -2.07 -11.63 4.27
CA ILE A 142 -1.12 -12.69 4.67
C ILE A 142 -0.32 -13.17 3.45
N TYR A 143 -1.01 -13.42 2.34
CA TYR A 143 -0.40 -13.92 1.11
C TYR A 143 0.50 -12.86 0.44
N SER A 144 0.04 -11.62 0.39
CA SER A 144 0.76 -10.49 -0.20
C SER A 144 2.01 -10.14 0.61
N MET A 145 1.93 -10.16 1.94
CA MET A 145 3.11 -10.02 2.82
C MET A 145 4.12 -11.14 2.61
N ALA A 146 3.66 -12.37 2.34
CA ALA A 146 4.56 -13.47 2.04
C ALA A 146 5.38 -13.22 0.78
N ILE A 147 4.73 -12.80 -0.30
CA ILE A 147 5.42 -12.43 -1.54
C ILE A 147 6.36 -11.24 -1.31
N ALA A 148 5.89 -10.19 -0.65
CA ALA A 148 6.68 -8.99 -0.40
C ALA A 148 7.96 -9.28 0.41
N SER A 149 7.91 -10.24 1.34
CA SER A 149 9.05 -10.63 2.19
C SER A 149 10.14 -11.43 1.47
N VAL A 150 9.82 -12.05 0.32
CA VAL A 150 10.77 -12.80 -0.51
C VAL A 150 11.14 -12.06 -1.80
N SER A 151 10.66 -10.82 -1.93
CA SER A 151 10.87 -9.98 -3.09
C SER A 151 11.94 -8.93 -2.84
N LEU A 152 12.71 -8.62 -3.87
CA LEU A 152 13.69 -7.53 -3.89
C LEU A 152 13.40 -6.58 -5.05
N ASP A 153 13.72 -5.30 -4.83
CA ASP A 153 13.67 -4.27 -5.86
C ASP A 153 14.85 -4.40 -6.83
N PHE A 154 14.70 -3.91 -8.06
CA PHE A 154 15.86 -3.72 -8.92
C PHE A 154 16.76 -2.59 -8.40
N GLU A 155 18.01 -2.55 -8.88
CA GLU A 155 18.88 -1.40 -8.67
C GLU A 155 18.18 -0.10 -9.11
N ALA A 156 18.27 0.94 -8.27
CA ALA A 156 17.58 2.23 -8.45
C ALA A 156 16.04 2.19 -8.40
N GLU A 157 15.45 1.10 -7.90
CA GLU A 157 14.04 1.02 -7.51
C GLU A 157 13.88 0.97 -5.99
N PHE A 158 12.70 1.37 -5.53
CA PHE A 158 12.24 1.26 -4.16
C PHE A 158 10.73 0.97 -4.19
N ASP A 159 10.32 -0.09 -3.50
CA ASP A 159 8.93 -0.51 -3.40
C ASP A 159 8.24 -0.65 -4.78
N GLY A 160 8.98 -1.17 -5.77
CA GLY A 160 8.53 -1.43 -7.14
C GLY A 160 8.49 -0.20 -8.05
N GLN A 161 9.01 0.96 -7.60
CA GLN A 161 9.03 2.21 -8.37
C GLN A 161 10.44 2.82 -8.43
N PRO A 162 10.77 3.63 -9.45
CA PRO A 162 12.06 4.29 -9.53
C PRO A 162 12.35 5.20 -8.32
N VAL A 163 13.54 5.10 -7.72
CA VAL A 163 13.95 5.95 -6.58
C VAL A 163 13.89 7.43 -6.94
N SER A 164 14.09 7.78 -8.22
CA SER A 164 14.01 9.15 -8.72
C SER A 164 12.62 9.77 -8.63
N SER A 165 11.54 8.97 -8.71
CA SER A 165 10.17 9.49 -8.60
C SER A 165 9.67 9.54 -7.16
N LEU A 166 10.30 8.78 -6.25
CA LEU A 166 9.86 8.61 -4.86
C LEU A 166 9.54 9.93 -4.13
N PRO A 167 10.36 11.01 -4.19
CA PRO A 167 10.01 12.27 -3.53
C PRO A 167 8.70 12.87 -4.03
N THR A 168 8.44 12.80 -5.35
CA THR A 168 7.20 13.29 -5.96
C THR A 168 6.02 12.41 -5.58
N THR A 169 6.21 11.08 -5.62
CA THR A 169 5.18 10.09 -5.25
C THR A 169 4.74 10.27 -3.80
N LEU A 170 5.68 10.38 -2.86
CA LEU A 170 5.40 10.65 -1.45
C LEU A 170 4.65 11.98 -1.26
N LYS A 171 5.03 13.01 -2.01
CA LYS A 171 4.39 14.33 -1.90
C LYS A 171 2.95 14.29 -2.39
N MET A 172 2.70 13.63 -3.52
CA MET A 172 1.41 13.71 -4.21
C MET A 172 0.41 12.66 -3.75
N LEU A 173 0.86 11.44 -3.45
CA LEU A 173 -0.03 10.28 -3.31
C LEU A 173 -0.21 9.85 -1.85
N TYR A 174 0.81 10.03 -1.02
CA TYR A 174 0.79 9.58 0.37
C TYR A 174 0.19 10.63 1.33
N SER A 175 -0.50 10.17 2.36
CA SER A 175 -0.75 10.91 3.60
C SER A 175 0.43 10.79 4.57
N ALA A 176 0.41 11.56 5.66
CA ALA A 176 1.44 11.44 6.70
C ALA A 176 1.43 10.06 7.38
N GLU A 177 0.25 9.48 7.60
CA GLU A 177 0.11 8.15 8.20
C GLU A 177 0.65 7.05 7.26
N GLU A 178 0.31 7.12 5.97
CA GLU A 178 0.83 6.16 4.99
C GLU A 178 2.37 6.25 4.83
N ILE A 179 2.99 7.41 5.13
CA ILE A 179 4.47 7.52 5.20
C ILE A 179 5.01 6.80 6.43
N HIS A 180 4.33 6.89 7.58
CA HIS A 180 4.69 6.11 8.77
C HIS A 180 4.60 4.61 8.48
N GLU A 181 3.48 4.14 7.95
CA GLU A 181 3.27 2.72 7.62
C GLU A 181 4.30 2.21 6.59
N LEU A 182 4.59 2.99 5.55
CA LEU A 182 5.65 2.68 4.60
C LEU A 182 7.02 2.62 5.28
N SER A 183 7.32 3.54 6.20
CA SER A 183 8.60 3.53 6.90
C SER A 183 8.77 2.28 7.77
N GLU A 184 7.70 1.85 8.45
CA GLU A 184 7.69 0.64 9.27
C GLU A 184 7.87 -0.63 8.44
N LYS A 185 7.27 -0.71 7.24
CA LYS A 185 7.49 -1.80 6.28
C LYS A 185 8.97 -2.04 6.00
N TYR A 186 9.78 -0.99 6.03
CA TYR A 186 11.23 -1.02 5.78
C TYR A 186 12.08 -0.92 7.05
N GLY A 187 11.48 -1.13 8.24
CA GLY A 187 12.19 -1.13 9.51
C GLY A 187 12.70 0.24 9.95
N ILE A 188 12.14 1.34 9.40
CA ILE A 188 12.48 2.71 9.78
C ILE A 188 11.39 3.23 10.71
N THR A 189 11.73 3.46 11.98
CA THR A 189 10.80 4.07 12.94
C THR A 189 10.89 5.59 12.87
N LEU A 190 9.84 6.24 12.36
CA LEU A 190 9.73 7.69 12.33
C LEU A 190 8.97 8.21 13.56
N PRO A 191 9.51 9.17 14.32
CA PRO A 191 8.77 9.79 15.42
C PRO A 191 7.73 10.78 14.88
N ARG A 192 6.73 11.14 15.70
CA ARG A 192 5.79 12.24 15.35
C ARG A 192 6.40 13.64 15.60
N ARG A 193 7.39 13.73 16.49
CA ARG A 193 8.09 14.98 16.84
C ARG A 193 9.54 14.67 17.16
N LEU A 194 10.45 15.54 16.72
CA LEU A 194 11.87 15.45 17.07
C LEU A 194 12.14 16.14 18.42
N LYS A 195 12.84 15.45 19.32
CA LYS A 195 13.47 16.06 20.51
C LYS A 195 14.68 16.89 20.05
N LYS A 196 15.03 17.94 20.81
CA LYS A 196 16.08 18.89 20.41
C LYS A 196 17.41 18.19 20.09
N GLU A 197 17.81 17.23 20.93
CA GLU A 197 19.07 16.50 20.79
C GLU A 197 19.09 15.68 19.50
N THR A 198 18.03 14.90 19.25
CA THR A 198 17.87 14.12 18.01
C THR A 198 17.80 15.02 16.78
N TYR A 199 17.09 16.16 16.89
CA TYR A 199 16.95 17.11 15.80
C TYR A 199 18.30 17.72 15.40
N LEU A 200 19.09 18.15 16.38
CA LEU A 200 20.46 18.65 16.17
C LEU A 200 21.34 17.62 15.48
N GLU A 201 21.28 16.36 15.91
CA GLU A 201 22.07 15.29 15.32
C GLU A 201 21.68 15.03 13.86
N ILE A 202 20.38 15.00 13.55
CA ILE A 202 19.91 14.87 12.15
C ILE A 202 20.38 16.06 11.31
N ILE A 203 20.22 17.30 11.80
CA ILE A 203 20.69 18.51 11.10
C ILE A 203 22.19 18.41 10.81
N LYS A 204 22.99 18.02 11.82
CA LYS A 204 24.43 17.83 11.69
C LYS A 204 24.76 16.84 10.58
N GLN A 205 24.14 15.66 10.60
CA GLN A 205 24.37 14.64 9.57
C GLN A 205 23.97 15.12 8.16
N MET A 206 22.83 15.82 8.02
CA MET A 206 22.41 16.41 6.75
C MET A 206 23.41 17.48 6.25
N LEU A 207 23.93 18.33 7.15
CA LEU A 207 24.95 19.32 6.80
C LEU A 207 26.28 18.68 6.39
N VAL A 208 26.68 17.59 7.05
CA VAL A 208 27.87 16.80 6.68
C VAL A 208 27.71 16.25 5.27
N GLN A 209 26.57 15.64 4.94
CA GLN A 209 26.28 15.13 3.59
C GLN A 209 26.33 16.22 2.53
N LYS A 210 25.84 17.43 2.85
CA LYS A 210 25.91 18.61 1.96
C LYS A 210 27.27 19.30 1.96
N ARG A 211 28.27 18.81 2.70
CA ARG A 211 29.61 19.42 2.90
C ARG A 211 29.55 20.86 3.42
N ARG A 212 28.58 21.15 4.29
CA ARG A 212 28.35 22.47 4.92
C ARG A 212 28.63 22.50 6.42
N TRP A 213 29.11 21.40 6.97
CA TRP A 213 29.40 21.28 8.40
C TRP A 213 30.73 21.94 8.78
N THR A 214 30.71 22.77 9.83
CA THR A 214 31.91 23.37 10.43
C THR A 214 31.80 23.40 11.96
N LYS A 215 32.93 23.51 12.68
CA LYS A 215 32.93 23.66 14.15
C LYS A 215 32.17 24.91 14.61
N THR A 216 32.27 26.01 13.86
CA THR A 216 31.53 27.24 14.14
C THR A 216 30.02 27.02 14.00
N THR A 217 29.59 26.26 12.99
CA THR A 217 28.19 25.90 12.81
C THR A 217 27.69 25.00 13.94
N GLU A 218 28.50 24.06 14.43
CA GLU A 218 28.18 23.20 15.57
C GLU A 218 27.91 24.01 16.85
N GLU A 219 28.82 24.92 17.18
CA GLU A 219 28.68 25.81 18.34
C GLU A 219 27.46 26.72 18.23
N GLN A 220 27.18 27.24 17.02
CA GLN A 220 25.97 28.02 16.76
C GLN A 220 24.72 27.19 17.02
N LEU A 221 24.62 26.00 16.42
CA LEU A 221 23.43 25.15 16.49
C LEU A 221 23.09 24.71 17.91
N ASN A 222 24.09 24.34 18.71
CA ASN A 222 23.88 23.88 20.09
C ASN A 222 23.19 24.95 20.97
N ASN A 223 23.46 26.22 20.70
CA ASN A 223 22.90 27.37 21.42
C ASN A 223 21.49 27.76 20.94
N LEU A 224 21.01 27.24 19.81
CA LEU A 224 19.68 27.57 19.28
C LEU A 224 18.55 26.87 20.04
N THR A 225 17.43 27.55 20.17
CA THR A 225 16.14 26.94 20.56
C THR A 225 15.56 26.12 19.40
N VAL A 226 14.59 25.26 19.67
CA VAL A 226 13.93 24.44 18.63
C VAL A 226 13.32 25.31 17.51
N ALA A 227 12.67 26.42 17.85
CA ALA A 227 12.11 27.33 16.86
C ALA A 227 13.20 28.00 16.00
N GLN A 228 14.34 28.36 16.61
CA GLN A 228 15.48 28.89 15.85
C GLN A 228 16.14 27.83 14.96
N LEU A 229 16.13 26.56 15.38
CA LEU A 229 16.58 25.44 14.53
C LEU A 229 15.67 25.27 13.30
N ASP A 230 14.35 25.42 13.46
CA ASP A 230 13.40 25.38 12.33
C ASP A 230 13.69 26.51 11.32
N VAL A 231 13.93 27.74 11.80
CA VAL A 231 14.34 28.87 10.95
C VAL A 231 15.66 28.56 10.24
N PHE A 232 16.66 28.05 10.96
CA PHE A 232 17.94 27.65 10.38
C PHE A 232 17.77 26.59 9.27
N CYS A 233 16.97 25.54 9.52
CA CYS A 233 16.69 24.50 8.53
C CYS A 233 16.03 25.05 7.26
N MET A 234 15.11 26.01 7.41
CA MET A 234 14.47 26.69 6.29
C MET A 234 15.49 27.49 5.47
N GLU A 235 16.32 28.31 6.12
CA GLU A 235 17.38 29.10 5.46
C GLU A 235 18.40 28.22 4.74
N GLN A 236 18.75 27.07 5.34
CA GLN A 236 19.69 26.11 4.76
C GLN A 236 19.06 25.18 3.72
N LYS A 237 17.75 25.29 3.46
CA LYS A 237 16.99 24.41 2.56
C LYS A 237 17.14 22.94 2.93
N LEU A 238 16.92 22.64 4.21
CA LEU A 238 16.93 21.28 4.76
C LEU A 238 15.53 20.67 4.87
N ASN A 239 14.45 21.39 4.50
CA ASN A 239 13.05 20.91 4.47
C ASN A 239 12.63 20.05 5.70
N LEU A 240 13.20 20.34 6.86
CA LEU A 240 13.00 19.60 8.09
C LEU A 240 12.53 20.59 9.17
N CYS A 241 11.60 20.15 10.01
CA CYS A 241 11.15 20.89 11.18
C CYS A 241 10.84 19.94 12.34
N ALA A 242 10.88 20.45 13.57
CA ALA A 242 10.74 19.62 14.76
C ALA A 242 9.35 18.96 14.89
N SER A 243 8.30 19.67 14.46
CA SER A 243 6.95 19.12 14.28
C SER A 243 6.91 18.46 12.91
N LEU A 244 7.00 17.13 12.85
CA LEU A 244 7.16 16.38 11.60
C LEU A 244 5.85 16.35 10.79
N LYS A 245 5.49 17.51 10.23
CA LYS A 245 4.47 17.62 9.19
C LYS A 245 4.90 16.80 7.97
N LYS A 246 3.96 16.48 7.08
CA LYS A 246 4.15 15.57 5.94
C LYS A 246 5.48 15.80 5.20
N GLU A 247 5.79 17.04 4.80
CA GLU A 247 7.03 17.34 4.06
C GLU A 247 8.30 17.06 4.86
N ALA A 248 8.31 17.40 6.15
CA ALA A 248 9.45 17.12 7.04
C ALA A 248 9.56 15.63 7.36
N LEU A 249 8.43 14.93 7.51
CA LEU A 249 8.38 13.49 7.68
C LEU A 249 8.94 12.76 6.44
N MET A 250 8.57 13.22 5.24
CA MET A 250 9.11 12.71 3.98
C MET A 250 10.63 12.92 3.88
N GLU A 251 11.12 14.11 4.21
CA GLU A 251 12.55 14.41 4.16
C GLU A 251 13.32 13.50 5.14
N LEU A 252 12.79 13.32 6.35
CA LEU A 252 13.37 12.42 7.35
C LEU A 252 13.35 10.95 6.91
N PHE A 253 12.24 10.50 6.33
CA PHE A 253 12.12 9.15 5.77
C PHE A 253 13.16 8.91 4.67
N LEU A 254 13.25 9.80 3.68
CA LEU A 254 14.22 9.70 2.59
C LEU A 254 15.66 9.77 3.10
N PHE A 255 15.91 10.56 4.16
CA PHE A 255 17.21 10.64 4.80
C PHE A 255 17.63 9.33 5.44
N TYR A 256 16.75 8.65 6.19
CA TYR A 256 17.05 7.34 6.76
C TYR A 256 17.09 6.24 5.72
N LEU A 257 16.21 6.29 4.71
CA LEU A 257 16.21 5.31 3.63
C LEU A 257 17.55 5.29 2.88
N LYS A 258 18.16 6.45 2.65
CA LYS A 258 19.51 6.55 2.02
C LYS A 258 20.63 5.93 2.86
N GLN A 259 20.42 5.77 4.16
CA GLN A 259 21.40 5.16 5.06
C GLN A 259 21.21 3.65 5.18
N GLN A 260 20.04 3.14 4.81
CA GLN A 260 19.79 1.70 4.77
C GLN A 260 20.59 1.06 3.63
N GLN A 261 21.22 -0.07 3.93
CA GLN A 261 21.80 -0.94 2.91
C GLN A 261 20.73 -1.96 2.51
N MET A 262 20.00 -1.65 1.45
CA MET A 262 19.00 -2.56 0.90
C MET A 262 19.65 -3.46 -0.15
N ASP A 263 19.28 -4.74 -0.12
CA ASP A 263 19.66 -5.67 -1.18
C ASP A 263 18.84 -5.39 -2.44
N HIS A 264 19.50 -5.47 -3.60
CA HIS A 264 18.88 -5.20 -4.90
C HIS A 264 19.19 -6.30 -5.90
N LEU A 265 18.27 -6.48 -6.85
CA LEU A 265 18.47 -7.31 -8.03
C LEU A 265 19.08 -6.48 -9.16
N LYS A 266 19.91 -7.11 -9.98
CA LYS A 266 20.35 -6.51 -11.24
C LYS A 266 19.14 -6.34 -12.17
N PRO A 267 19.04 -5.20 -12.89
CA PRO A 267 17.88 -4.94 -13.74
C PRO A 267 17.86 -5.86 -14.96
N PHE A 268 16.67 -6.35 -15.29
CA PHE A 268 16.37 -7.03 -16.55
C PHE A 268 14.90 -6.77 -16.94
N SER A 269 14.61 -6.88 -18.23
CA SER A 269 13.24 -6.67 -18.74
C SER A 269 12.38 -7.89 -18.47
N LEU A 270 11.36 -7.71 -17.64
CA LEU A 270 10.29 -8.69 -17.45
C LEU A 270 9.40 -8.74 -18.70
N TRP A 271 8.84 -9.92 -18.96
CA TRP A 271 7.81 -10.14 -19.96
C TRP A 271 6.47 -9.75 -19.36
N THR A 272 5.79 -8.79 -19.99
CA THR A 272 4.57 -8.14 -19.46
C THR A 272 3.55 -7.83 -20.56
N ASP A 273 3.57 -8.60 -21.66
CA ASP A 273 2.85 -8.29 -22.91
C ASP A 273 1.35 -7.98 -22.70
N ASP A 274 0.73 -8.59 -21.68
CA ASP A 274 -0.71 -8.47 -21.41
C ASP A 274 -1.05 -7.44 -20.32
N ILE A 275 -0.07 -6.68 -19.80
CA ILE A 275 -0.27 -5.74 -18.69
C ILE A 275 0.08 -4.33 -19.12
N THR A 276 -0.94 -3.62 -19.62
CA THR A 276 -0.87 -2.19 -19.88
C THR A 276 -1.73 -1.45 -18.86
N PRO A 277 -1.19 -0.50 -18.08
CA PRO A 277 -2.00 0.32 -17.19
C PRO A 277 -3.06 1.11 -17.98
N LEU A 278 -4.25 1.20 -17.42
CA LEU A 278 -5.33 2.02 -17.92
C LEU A 278 -4.97 3.50 -17.85
N VAL A 279 -5.43 4.22 -18.87
CA VAL A 279 -5.42 5.68 -18.93
C VAL A 279 -6.87 6.12 -18.92
N PHE A 280 -7.23 6.94 -17.92
CA PHE A 280 -8.59 7.40 -17.71
C PHE A 280 -8.59 8.72 -16.94
N GLU A 281 -9.68 9.45 -17.10
CA GLU A 281 -10.01 10.63 -16.31
C GLU A 281 -11.15 10.31 -15.34
N VAL A 282 -11.22 11.09 -14.26
CA VAL A 282 -12.28 10.96 -13.25
C VAL A 282 -13.07 12.26 -13.19
N ASP A 283 -14.38 12.16 -13.39
CA ASP A 283 -15.31 13.28 -13.21
C ASP A 283 -15.55 13.53 -11.73
N LEU A 284 -14.70 14.39 -11.15
CA LEU A 284 -14.74 14.76 -9.73
C LEU A 284 -15.97 15.59 -9.36
N GLN A 285 -16.75 16.12 -10.32
CA GLN A 285 -17.96 16.91 -10.05
C GLN A 285 -19.15 16.01 -9.69
N LYS A 286 -19.16 14.77 -10.22
CA LYS A 286 -20.18 13.76 -9.91
C LYS A 286 -19.99 13.07 -8.55
N ILE A 287 -18.88 13.35 -7.86
CA ILE A 287 -18.63 12.84 -6.50
C ILE A 287 -19.31 13.78 -5.52
N ALA A 288 -20.53 13.41 -5.10
CA ALA A 288 -21.27 14.18 -4.12
C ALA A 288 -20.52 14.20 -2.76
N PRO A 289 -20.42 15.36 -2.09
CA PRO A 289 -20.05 15.39 -0.69
C PRO A 289 -21.17 14.67 0.10
N PHE A 290 -20.85 13.53 0.72
CA PHE A 290 -21.73 12.72 1.58
C PHE A 290 -22.71 11.74 0.93
N GLY A 291 -22.35 11.01 -0.12
CA GLY A 291 -22.93 9.68 -0.43
C GLY A 291 -24.47 9.59 -0.56
N ARG A 292 -25.16 10.73 -0.76
CA ARG A 292 -26.60 10.78 -1.00
C ARG A 292 -26.82 10.72 -2.51
N GLY A 293 -27.73 9.85 -2.94
CA GLY A 293 -28.09 9.67 -4.35
C GLY A 293 -27.75 8.28 -4.89
N GLU A 294 -27.84 8.12 -6.20
CA GLU A 294 -27.51 6.87 -6.89
C GLU A 294 -26.04 6.85 -7.33
N PRO A 295 -25.36 5.68 -7.31
CA PRO A 295 -23.99 5.56 -7.78
C PRO A 295 -23.88 5.97 -9.26
N GLN A 296 -22.97 6.90 -9.54
CA GLN A 296 -22.77 7.41 -10.90
C GLN A 296 -21.48 6.82 -11.51
N PRO A 297 -21.46 6.52 -12.82
CA PRO A 297 -20.22 6.26 -13.53
C PRO A 297 -19.41 7.56 -13.60
N ILE A 298 -18.16 7.50 -13.16
CA ILE A 298 -17.28 8.68 -13.07
C ILE A 298 -15.93 8.48 -13.76
N ILE A 299 -15.67 7.29 -14.29
CA ILE A 299 -14.42 6.95 -14.98
C ILE A 299 -14.65 7.05 -16.48
N HIS A 300 -13.83 7.84 -17.15
CA HIS A 300 -13.89 8.09 -18.57
C HIS A 300 -12.56 7.68 -19.20
N TYR A 301 -12.58 6.71 -20.13
CA TYR A 301 -11.38 6.28 -20.84
C TYR A 301 -11.12 7.16 -22.05
N GLU A 302 -9.86 7.33 -22.40
CA GLU A 302 -9.52 7.90 -23.71
C GLU A 302 -10.08 7.00 -24.83
N GLU A 303 -10.62 7.61 -25.89
CA GLU A 303 -11.41 6.95 -26.95
C GLU A 303 -10.70 5.77 -27.66
N ASN A 304 -9.38 5.65 -27.52
CA ASN A 304 -8.58 4.57 -28.11
C ASN A 304 -8.38 3.35 -27.18
N MET A 305 -8.96 3.37 -25.98
CA MET A 305 -8.87 2.32 -24.95
C MET A 305 -10.25 1.83 -24.50
N GLN A 306 -11.27 1.94 -25.35
CA GLN A 306 -12.58 1.35 -25.04
C GLN A 306 -12.43 -0.16 -24.88
N PRO A 307 -12.71 -0.73 -23.68
CA PRO A 307 -12.82 -2.17 -23.55
C PRO A 307 -13.97 -2.66 -24.44
N GLU A 308 -13.78 -3.80 -25.10
CA GLU A 308 -14.91 -4.60 -25.58
C GLU A 308 -15.71 -5.03 -24.34
N THR A 309 -16.66 -4.21 -23.90
CA THR A 309 -17.62 -4.62 -22.89
C THR A 309 -18.71 -5.38 -23.60
N ASP A 310 -18.74 -6.69 -23.42
CA ASP A 310 -20.01 -7.42 -23.46
C ASP A 310 -20.93 -6.74 -22.44
N SER A 311 -22.00 -6.15 -22.93
CA SER A 311 -23.05 -5.54 -22.13
C SER A 311 -23.61 -6.57 -21.16
N VAL A 312 -23.22 -6.48 -19.88
CA VAL A 312 -23.91 -7.19 -18.81
C VAL A 312 -25.20 -6.42 -18.55
N ASP A 313 -26.28 -6.91 -19.14
CA ASP A 313 -27.63 -6.44 -18.84
C ASP A 313 -27.87 -6.56 -17.34
N PHE A 314 -28.20 -5.42 -16.75
CA PHE A 314 -28.63 -5.31 -15.37
C PHE A 314 -30.01 -5.98 -15.25
N VAL A 315 -30.04 -7.30 -15.02
CA VAL A 315 -31.28 -8.01 -14.70
C VAL A 315 -31.69 -7.63 -13.27
N SER A 316 -32.54 -6.61 -13.18
CA SER A 316 -33.32 -6.30 -11.99
C SER A 316 -34.21 -7.51 -11.68
N GLY A 317 -33.93 -8.17 -10.55
CA GLY A 317 -34.79 -9.21 -10.02
C GLY A 317 -36.18 -8.66 -9.69
N ASN A 318 -37.21 -9.33 -10.21
CA ASN A 318 -38.52 -9.37 -9.61
C ASN A 318 -39.13 -10.73 -9.99
N GLU A 319 -39.11 -11.67 -9.05
CA GLU A 319 -40.12 -12.73 -9.04
C GLU A 319 -41.46 -12.10 -8.64
N PRO A 320 -42.56 -12.55 -9.26
CA PRO A 320 -43.56 -13.17 -8.41
C PRO A 320 -44.07 -14.50 -8.99
N ALA A 321 -44.34 -15.42 -8.07
CA ALA A 321 -45.00 -16.68 -8.30
C ALA A 321 -46.43 -16.49 -8.84
N GLU A 322 -46.84 -17.41 -9.72
CA GLU A 322 -48.18 -17.59 -10.26
C GLU A 322 -49.21 -17.91 -9.16
N GLU A 323 -50.46 -17.41 -9.27
CA GLU A 323 -51.68 -18.25 -9.37
C GLU A 323 -52.98 -17.45 -9.71
N ILE A 324 -53.47 -17.65 -10.94
CA ILE A 324 -54.86 -17.86 -11.43
C ILE A 324 -56.09 -17.17 -10.75
N THR A 325 -56.90 -16.40 -11.51
CA THR A 325 -58.31 -16.66 -11.96
C THR A 325 -59.16 -15.41 -12.25
N GLU A 326 -59.70 -15.39 -13.47
CA GLU A 326 -61.02 -14.96 -13.99
C GLU A 326 -61.84 -13.75 -13.46
N ALA A 327 -62.25 -12.94 -14.45
CA ALA A 327 -63.61 -12.44 -14.73
C ALA A 327 -64.05 -11.01 -14.33
N SER A 328 -64.31 -10.25 -15.42
CA SER A 328 -65.52 -9.45 -15.70
C SER A 328 -65.65 -7.99 -15.26
N ASN A 329 -66.00 -7.18 -16.28
CA ASN A 329 -66.82 -5.97 -16.28
C ASN A 329 -66.32 -4.73 -15.50
N GLU A 330 -66.63 -3.49 -15.83
CA GLU A 330 -67.15 -2.74 -16.98
C GLU A 330 -67.17 -1.28 -16.46
N THR A 331 -67.08 -0.31 -17.37
CA THR A 331 -67.62 1.07 -17.23
C THR A 331 -66.88 2.22 -16.52
N ALA A 332 -66.97 3.35 -17.23
CA ALA A 332 -67.08 4.76 -16.83
C ALA A 332 -65.79 5.52 -16.48
N LEU A 333 -65.28 6.45 -17.30
CA LEU A 333 -65.84 7.74 -17.77
C LEU A 333 -65.89 8.78 -16.65
N SER A 334 -65.03 9.81 -16.71
CA SER A 334 -65.43 11.23 -16.84
C SER A 334 -64.28 12.21 -16.52
N GLU A 335 -64.07 13.16 -17.46
CA GLU A 335 -63.86 14.61 -17.28
C GLU A 335 -62.52 15.06 -16.66
N GLU A 336 -61.59 15.64 -17.44
CA GLU A 336 -61.57 17.02 -17.97
C GLU A 336 -61.90 18.10 -16.94
N THR A 337 -60.93 18.98 -16.63
CA THR A 337 -60.85 20.35 -17.19
C THR A 337 -59.77 21.20 -16.51
N GLU A 338 -59.02 21.92 -17.36
CA GLU A 338 -58.64 23.35 -17.30
C GLU A 338 -58.13 23.95 -15.97
N SER A 339 -56.99 24.65 -15.93
CA SER A 339 -56.76 25.99 -16.51
C SER A 339 -55.33 26.40 -16.10
N GLU A 340 -54.44 26.76 -17.02
CA GLU A 340 -54.16 28.10 -17.59
C GLU A 340 -53.40 29.11 -16.71
N ALA A 341 -52.53 29.84 -17.42
CA ALA A 341 -51.89 31.13 -17.16
C ALA A 341 -50.55 31.11 -16.38
N ASP A 342 -49.40 31.36 -17.04
CA ASP A 342 -48.86 32.65 -17.55
C ASP A 342 -48.30 33.53 -16.43
N GLU A 343 -47.21 34.29 -16.55
CA GLU A 343 -46.13 34.48 -17.52
C GLU A 343 -45.18 35.49 -16.84
N SER A 344 -43.92 35.57 -17.31
CA SER A 344 -42.97 36.68 -17.11
C SER A 344 -42.35 36.84 -15.68
N ASN A 345 -41.08 37.21 -15.50
CA ASN A 345 -40.42 38.32 -16.16
C ASN A 345 -38.87 38.27 -16.02
N LYS A 346 -38.27 39.12 -16.84
CA LYS A 346 -36.87 39.27 -17.30
C LYS A 346 -35.82 39.81 -16.31
N VAL A 347 -34.58 39.37 -16.58
CA VAL A 347 -33.23 40.01 -16.61
C VAL A 347 -32.96 41.30 -15.81
N ASP A 348 -31.85 41.38 -15.06
CA ASP A 348 -30.58 42.00 -15.50
C ASP A 348 -29.53 42.22 -14.38
N ALA A 349 -28.27 42.12 -14.83
CA ALA A 349 -27.08 42.89 -14.45
C ALA A 349 -26.19 42.55 -13.24
N GLU A 350 -24.90 42.63 -13.57
CA GLU A 350 -23.63 42.46 -12.86
C GLU A 350 -23.46 43.34 -11.60
N GLU A 351 -22.74 42.82 -10.59
CA GLU A 351 -21.70 43.62 -9.92
C GLU A 351 -20.63 42.72 -9.26
N ILE A 352 -19.38 43.18 -9.39
CA ILE A 352 -18.14 42.60 -8.87
C ILE A 352 -17.98 43.03 -7.41
N ALA A 353 -17.64 42.11 -6.50
CA ALA A 353 -17.00 42.48 -5.22
C ALA A 353 -16.05 41.39 -4.73
N LEU A 354 -14.76 41.73 -4.70
CA LEU A 354 -13.75 41.13 -3.82
C LEU A 354 -14.10 41.47 -2.37
N SER A 355 -14.02 40.49 -1.48
CA SER A 355 -13.76 40.73 -0.06
C SER A 355 -12.94 39.57 0.52
N GLU A 356 -11.71 39.91 0.94
CA GLU A 356 -10.97 39.18 1.98
C GLU A 356 -11.79 39.19 3.26
N GLU A 357 -11.96 38.03 3.90
CA GLU A 357 -12.39 37.93 5.31
C GLU A 357 -11.52 36.84 5.95
N THR A 358 -10.56 37.28 6.75
CA THR A 358 -9.96 36.51 7.85
C THR A 358 -10.80 36.73 9.10
N GLU A 359 -11.20 35.66 9.79
CA GLU A 359 -11.44 35.55 11.25
C GLU A 359 -11.90 34.10 11.52
N SER A 360 -11.10 33.23 12.18
CA SER A 360 -11.08 32.98 13.64
C SER A 360 -12.46 33.01 14.31
N GLU A 361 -12.98 31.85 14.72
CA GLU A 361 -13.24 31.42 16.12
C GLU A 361 -14.42 30.42 15.98
N VAL A 362 -14.74 29.41 16.81
CA VAL A 362 -14.31 28.92 18.11
C VAL A 362 -14.93 27.52 18.27
N ASP A 363 -14.29 26.73 19.11
CA ASP A 363 -14.67 25.44 19.69
C ASP A 363 -16.06 25.45 20.37
N GLU A 364 -16.93 24.47 20.09
CA GLU A 364 -17.96 24.04 21.04
C GLU A 364 -18.17 22.51 21.02
N SER A 365 -17.96 21.95 22.20
CA SER A 365 -18.00 20.56 22.63
C SER A 365 -19.40 19.93 22.73
N ASN A 366 -19.39 18.58 22.75
CA ASN A 366 -20.30 17.59 23.38
C ASN A 366 -20.95 16.62 22.36
N LYS A 367 -20.90 15.30 22.53
CA LYS A 367 -21.18 14.52 23.75
C LYS A 367 -20.56 13.11 23.65
N VAL A 368 -19.98 12.64 24.74
CA VAL A 368 -19.58 11.24 24.96
C VAL A 368 -20.47 10.74 26.10
N ASP A 369 -21.26 9.69 25.88
CA ASP A 369 -21.91 8.95 26.95
C ASP A 369 -21.06 7.71 27.28
N ALA A 370 -20.90 7.49 28.58
CA ALA A 370 -20.10 6.46 29.22
C ALA A 370 -21.01 5.42 29.88
N GLU A 371 -20.58 4.16 29.85
CA GLU A 371 -20.82 3.13 30.89
C GLU A 371 -19.49 2.35 30.96
N GLU A 372 -18.60 2.63 31.92
CA GLU A 372 -18.51 2.07 33.28
C GLU A 372 -18.33 0.54 33.32
N ILE A 373 -17.17 0.08 33.82
CA ILE A 373 -17.06 -0.92 34.92
C ILE A 373 -15.64 -0.79 35.52
N ALA A 374 -15.63 -0.62 36.84
CA ALA A 374 -14.50 -0.32 37.70
C ALA A 374 -13.64 -1.55 38.08
N LEU A 375 -12.35 -1.28 38.33
CA LEU A 375 -11.45 -2.09 39.14
C LEU A 375 -11.60 -1.70 40.63
N PRO A 376 -11.43 -2.61 41.60
CA PRO A 376 -11.20 -2.24 42.99
C PRO A 376 -9.72 -2.36 43.39
N GLU A 377 -9.23 -1.34 44.11
CA GLU A 377 -7.94 -1.29 44.80
C GLU A 377 -7.99 -1.94 46.21
N GLU A 378 -6.83 -2.51 46.59
CA GLU A 378 -6.14 -2.54 47.90
C GLU A 378 -6.94 -2.56 49.23
N THR A 379 -6.65 -3.55 50.09
CA THR A 379 -5.88 -3.41 51.36
C THR A 379 -6.03 -4.65 52.28
N GLY A 380 -4.95 -5.07 52.95
CA GLY A 380 -5.02 -5.51 54.36
C GLY A 380 -4.48 -6.88 54.80
N SER A 381 -3.27 -6.86 55.37
CA SER A 381 -2.78 -7.58 56.58
C SER A 381 -2.15 -9.00 56.51
N GLU A 382 -0.82 -8.98 56.76
CA GLU A 382 -0.03 -9.66 57.81
C GLU A 382 0.21 -11.19 57.87
N THR A 383 1.48 -11.49 58.25
CA THR A 383 2.11 -12.70 58.85
C THR A 383 2.87 -13.63 57.90
N ASP A 384 4.05 -14.21 58.22
CA ASP A 384 5.15 -13.91 59.14
C ASP A 384 6.32 -14.83 58.72
N GLU A 385 7.55 -14.49 59.11
CA GLU A 385 8.73 -15.36 59.28
C GLU A 385 9.20 -16.34 58.17
N SER A 386 10.42 -16.11 57.65
CA SER A 386 11.65 -16.84 58.04
C SER A 386 12.67 -17.12 56.90
N ASN A 387 13.89 -16.63 57.16
CA ASN A 387 15.21 -17.28 57.01
C ASN A 387 15.83 -17.67 55.64
N LYS A 388 17.08 -17.15 55.53
CA LYS A 388 18.35 -17.76 55.05
C LYS A 388 18.59 -17.80 53.53
N VAL A 389 19.53 -16.99 53.03
CA VAL A 389 21.01 -17.16 53.00
C VAL A 389 21.39 -18.31 52.07
N ASP A 390 22.04 -17.99 50.95
CA ASP A 390 23.41 -18.44 50.68
C ASP A 390 24.04 -17.64 49.53
N ASP A 391 25.24 -17.15 49.83
CA ASP A 391 26.25 -16.61 48.93
C ASP A 391 26.81 -17.72 48.03
N GLU A 392 27.07 -17.45 46.75
CA GLU A 392 28.17 -18.12 46.05
C GLU A 392 28.97 -17.11 45.22
N GLU A 393 30.03 -16.67 45.87
CA GLU A 393 31.31 -16.24 45.33
C GLU A 393 31.90 -17.35 44.43
N ILE A 394 32.26 -17.04 43.18
CA ILE A 394 33.18 -17.88 42.41
C ILE A 394 34.38 -17.04 41.99
N ALA A 395 35.45 -17.26 42.76
CA ALA A 395 36.81 -16.85 42.50
C ALA A 395 37.45 -17.66 41.37
N LEU A 396 38.34 -17.00 40.63
CA LEU A 396 39.35 -17.60 39.76
C LEU A 396 40.31 -18.48 40.56
N PRO A 397 40.93 -19.48 39.92
CA PRO A 397 42.37 -19.60 40.09
C PRO A 397 43.14 -19.85 38.78
N GLU A 398 44.19 -19.04 38.64
CA GLU A 398 45.59 -19.30 38.32
C GLU A 398 46.05 -20.26 37.20
N GLU A 399 47.10 -19.76 36.54
CA GLU A 399 48.02 -20.40 35.61
C GLU A 399 48.68 -21.68 36.15
N THR A 400 48.92 -22.63 35.24
CA THR A 400 50.13 -23.47 35.27
C THR A 400 50.62 -23.65 33.83
N GLY A 401 51.94 -23.48 33.64
CA GLY A 401 52.60 -23.42 32.33
C GLY A 401 53.15 -24.75 31.80
N SER A 402 54.28 -24.61 31.07
CA SER A 402 55.09 -25.59 30.31
C SER A 402 54.57 -25.85 28.88
N GLU A 403 55.20 -25.29 27.84
CA GLU A 403 56.50 -25.63 27.19
C GLU A 403 56.39 -26.80 26.18
N THR A 404 57.17 -26.64 25.10
CA THR A 404 57.44 -27.57 23.97
C THR A 404 56.35 -27.61 22.87
N ASP A 405 56.64 -27.62 21.58
CA ASP A 405 57.91 -27.59 20.85
C ASP A 405 57.67 -27.19 19.38
N GLU A 406 58.71 -26.62 18.79
CA GLU A 406 59.15 -26.78 17.40
C GLU A 406 58.19 -26.71 16.18
N SER A 407 58.50 -25.72 15.32
CA SER A 407 58.92 -25.97 13.93
C SER A 407 57.96 -26.71 12.99
N ASN A 408 57.30 -25.97 12.08
CA ASN A 408 57.79 -25.92 10.69
C ASN A 408 57.05 -24.89 9.83
N LYS A 409 57.85 -24.10 9.12
CA LYS A 409 57.48 -23.46 7.85
C LYS A 409 57.50 -24.53 6.76
N VAL A 410 56.45 -24.59 5.93
CA VAL A 410 56.51 -24.35 4.46
C VAL A 410 55.18 -23.75 4.06
#